data_AF-A0A1E4J725-F1
#
_entry.id   AF-A0A1E4J725-F1
#
_cell.length_a   1.000
_cell.length_b   1.000
_cell.length_c   1.000
_cell.angle_alpha   90.00
_cell.angle_beta   90.00
_cell.angle_gamma   90.00
#
_symmetry.space_group_name_H-M   'P 1'
#
loop_
_entity.id
_entity.type
_entity.pdbx_description
1 polymer ?
#
loop_
_entity_poly.entity_id
_entity_poly.type
_entity_poly.pdbx_seq_one_letter_code
_entity_poly.pdbx_strand_id
1 'polypeptide(L)'
;MDIEFEDASLSMIETEAAAETCLPVAVIQTARQRLSIMRAAPDTRTLWNWKSLGLQSAAGSAEHHVVLSSEWSMVVKILEKNKRA
;
A
#
# COMPACT_ATOMS: atom_id res chain seq x y z
N MET A 1 -3.79 -7.52 8.13
CA MET A 1 -4.82 -7.00 7.18
C MET A 1 -4.81 -7.78 5.89
N ASP A 2 -5.95 -7.87 5.21
CA ASP A 2 -6.02 -8.33 3.82
C ASP A 2 -5.77 -7.16 2.87
N ILE A 3 -4.99 -7.38 1.82
CA ILE A 3 -4.70 -6.38 0.78
C ILE A 3 -5.21 -6.93 -0.53
N GLU A 4 -6.06 -6.15 -1.20
CA GLU A 4 -6.57 -6.42 -2.53
C GLU A 4 -6.06 -5.33 -3.48
N PHE A 5 -5.52 -5.74 -4.63
CA PHE A 5 -5.08 -4.82 -5.66
C PHE A 5 -6.27 -4.47 -6.56
N GLU A 6 -6.57 -3.18 -6.69
CA GLU A 6 -7.64 -2.69 -7.59
C GLU A 6 -7.31 -3.01 -9.06
N ASP A 7 -6.02 -3.02 -9.42
CA ASP A 7 -5.52 -3.45 -10.72
C ASP A 7 -4.67 -4.73 -10.56
N ALA A 8 -5.03 -5.78 -11.29
CA ALA A 8 -4.33 -7.05 -11.26
C ALA A 8 -2.85 -6.94 -11.71
N SER A 9 -2.51 -5.99 -12.58
CA SER A 9 -1.13 -5.74 -13.00
C SER A 9 -0.24 -5.28 -11.84
N LEU A 10 -0.80 -4.59 -10.85
CA LEU A 10 -0.06 -4.15 -9.67
C LEU A 10 0.38 -5.32 -8.79
N SER A 11 -0.35 -6.45 -8.82
CA SER A 11 0.05 -7.65 -8.09
C SER A 11 1.40 -8.21 -8.57
N MET A 12 1.78 -7.93 -9.83
CA MET A 12 3.08 -8.32 -10.37
C MET A 12 4.25 -7.70 -9.59
N ILE A 13 4.03 -6.57 -8.90
CA ILE A 13 5.07 -5.94 -8.09
C ILE A 13 5.59 -6.87 -6.99
N GLU A 14 4.82 -7.86 -6.56
CA GLU A 14 5.20 -8.83 -5.53
C GLU A 14 5.80 -10.12 -6.08
N THR A 15 5.78 -10.32 -7.40
CA THR A 15 6.24 -11.55 -8.06
C THR A 15 7.59 -11.35 -8.75
N GLU A 16 8.17 -12.41 -9.31
CA GLU A 16 9.39 -12.30 -10.12
C GLU A 16 9.16 -11.51 -11.43
N ALA A 17 7.91 -11.37 -11.87
CA ALA A 17 7.52 -10.58 -13.03
C ALA A 17 7.47 -9.07 -12.75
N ALA A 18 7.85 -8.60 -11.56
CA ALA A 18 7.84 -7.17 -11.23
C ALA A 18 8.66 -6.30 -12.21
N ALA A 19 9.68 -6.89 -12.86
CA ALA A 19 10.46 -6.21 -13.89
C ALA A 19 9.61 -5.80 -15.12
N GLU A 20 8.51 -6.51 -15.40
CA GLU A 20 7.59 -6.22 -16.50
C GLU A 20 6.75 -4.96 -16.26
N THR A 21 6.67 -4.49 -15.00
CA THR A 21 5.95 -3.25 -14.66
C THR A 21 6.67 -1.99 -15.12
N CYS A 22 7.91 -2.10 -15.62
CA CYS A 22 8.78 -0.99 -16.00
C CYS A 22 9.00 0.07 -14.89
N LEU A 23 8.71 -0.29 -13.63
CA LEU A 23 8.94 0.57 -12.48
C LEU A 23 10.41 0.52 -12.05
N PRO A 24 10.97 1.62 -11.49
CA PRO A 24 12.31 1.58 -10.93
C PRO A 24 12.43 0.53 -9.82
N VAL A 25 13.55 -0.20 -9.80
CA VAL A 25 13.79 -1.28 -8.81
C VAL A 25 13.63 -0.79 -7.38
N ALA A 26 14.09 0.42 -7.07
CA ALA A 26 13.95 1.01 -5.74
C ALA A 26 12.47 1.25 -5.34
N VAL A 27 11.62 1.60 -6.32
CA VAL A 27 10.16 1.77 -6.11
C VAL A 27 9.52 0.42 -5.86
N ILE A 28 9.87 -0.61 -6.63
CA ILE A 28 9.38 -1.99 -6.44
C ILE A 28 9.75 -2.51 -5.04
N GLN A 29 11.01 -2.35 -4.64
CA GLN A 29 11.49 -2.80 -3.32
C GLN A 29 10.78 -2.07 -2.18
N THR A 30 10.66 -0.74 -2.28
CA THR A 30 9.96 0.05 -1.27
C THR A 30 8.49 -0.33 -1.21
N ALA A 31 7.82 -0.52 -2.35
CA ALA A 31 6.43 -0.96 -2.40
C ALA A 31 6.23 -2.30 -1.69
N ARG A 32 7.08 -3.31 -1.96
CA ARG A 32 7.04 -4.61 -1.27
C ARG A 32 7.20 -4.46 0.24
N GLN A 33 8.14 -3.62 0.67
CA GLN A 33 8.35 -3.37 2.10
C GLN A 33 7.11 -2.76 2.75
N ARG A 34 6.48 -1.77 2.08
CA ARG A 34 5.26 -1.11 2.56
C ARG A 34 4.08 -2.08 2.60
N LEU A 35 3.90 -2.91 1.57
CA LEU A 35 2.88 -3.96 1.51
C LEU A 35 3.06 -4.97 2.67
N SER A 36 4.29 -5.40 2.95
CA SER A 36 4.60 -6.27 4.08
C SER A 36 4.22 -5.64 5.43
N ILE A 37 4.56 -4.36 5.63
CA ILE A 37 4.17 -3.58 6.81
C ILE A 37 2.65 -3.51 6.96
N MET A 38 1.93 -3.20 5.88
CA MET A 38 0.46 -3.10 5.89
C MET A 38 -0.19 -4.45 6.23
N ARG A 39 0.34 -5.57 5.72
CA ARG A 39 -0.16 -6.92 6.08
C ARG A 39 0.07 -7.25 7.55
N ALA A 40 1.23 -6.87 8.09
CA ALA A 40 1.59 -7.07 9.49
C ALA A 40 0.77 -6.21 10.47
N ALA A 41 0.15 -5.12 10.00
CA ALA A 41 -0.71 -4.30 10.83
C ALA A 41 -2.00 -5.06 11.23
N PRO A 42 -2.33 -5.12 12.54
CA PRO A 42 -3.55 -5.76 13.03
C PRO A 42 -4.80 -4.89 12.78
N ASP A 43 -4.66 -3.58 12.81
CA ASP A 43 -5.76 -2.62 12.71
C ASP A 43 -5.31 -1.30 12.04
N THR A 44 -6.30 -0.49 11.67
CA THR A 44 -6.11 0.79 10.96
C THR A 44 -5.34 1.81 11.80
N ARG A 45 -5.55 1.84 13.12
CA ARG A 45 -4.83 2.73 14.03
C ARG A 45 -3.35 2.37 14.12
N THR A 46 -3.01 1.09 14.12
CA THR A 46 -1.61 0.64 14.05
C THR A 46 -0.95 1.09 12.75
N LEU A 47 -1.69 1.03 11.63
CA LEU A 47 -1.24 1.47 10.31
C LEU A 47 -0.93 2.99 10.30
N TRP A 48 -1.78 3.82 10.91
CA TRP A 48 -1.55 5.26 11.09
C TRP A 48 -0.35 5.59 11.98
N ASN A 49 -0.09 4.79 13.02
CA ASN A 49 1.02 5.02 13.94
C ASN A 49 2.38 4.62 13.34
N TRP A 50 2.41 3.83 12.27
CA TRP A 50 3.63 3.29 11.71
C TRP A 50 4.34 4.30 10.83
N LYS A 51 5.20 5.15 11.43
CA LYS A 51 5.89 6.25 10.73
C LYS A 51 6.62 5.84 9.46
N SER A 52 7.25 4.66 9.46
CA SER A 52 7.95 4.18 8.25
C SER A 52 7.00 3.98 7.08
N LEU A 53 5.72 3.64 7.29
CA LEU A 53 4.77 3.48 6.20
C LEU A 53 4.55 4.77 5.41
N GLY A 54 4.68 5.94 6.03
CA GLY A 54 4.50 7.22 5.34
C GLY A 54 3.08 7.40 4.78
N LEU A 55 2.07 6.93 5.53
CA LEU A 55 0.67 7.08 5.18
C LEU A 55 0.22 8.54 5.31
N GLN A 56 -0.42 9.06 4.27
CA GLN A 56 -0.95 10.42 4.21
C GLN A 56 -2.42 10.38 3.79
N SER A 57 -3.28 11.16 4.46
CA SER A 57 -4.67 11.31 4.06
C SER A 57 -4.79 12.23 2.84
N ALA A 58 -5.53 11.83 1.80
CA ALA A 58 -5.97 12.76 0.77
C ALA A 58 -7.13 13.60 1.34
N ALA A 59 -7.02 14.93 1.23
CA ALA A 59 -8.06 15.83 1.75
C ALA A 59 -9.38 15.61 0.99
N GLY A 60 -10.44 15.22 1.71
CA GLY A 60 -11.78 15.05 1.15
C GLY A 60 -12.03 13.73 0.40
N SER A 61 -11.13 12.74 0.51
CA SER A 61 -11.31 11.39 -0.06
C SER A 61 -11.08 10.30 0.99
N ALA A 62 -11.67 9.12 0.76
CA ALA A 62 -11.36 7.90 1.51
C ALA A 62 -10.04 7.23 1.04
N GLU A 63 -9.37 7.87 0.10
CA GLU A 63 -8.06 7.46 -0.41
C GLU A 63 -6.93 8.00 0.47
N HIS A 64 -5.92 7.16 0.63
CA HIS A 64 -4.70 7.47 1.35
C HIS A 64 -3.50 7.21 0.45
N HIS A 65 -2.44 7.99 0.65
CA HIS A 65 -1.21 7.87 -0.11
C HIS A 65 -0.12 7.26 0.78
N VAL A 66 0.56 6.24 0.28
CA VAL A 66 1.73 5.63 0.91
C VAL A 66 2.94 6.06 0.10
N VAL A 67 3.81 6.85 0.70
CA VAL A 67 5.00 7.39 0.00
C VAL A 67 6.02 6.28 -0.25
N LEU A 68 6.41 6.14 -1.52
CA LEU A 68 7.46 5.21 -1.97
C LEU A 68 8.77 5.96 -2.24
N SER A 69 8.70 7.12 -2.87
CA SER A 69 9.82 8.04 -3.09
C SER A 69 9.32 9.47 -3.31
N SER A 70 10.21 10.41 -3.65
CA SER A 70 9.83 11.80 -3.94
C SER A 70 8.88 11.96 -5.13
N GLU A 71 8.89 11.01 -6.06
CA GLU A 71 8.09 11.06 -7.30
C GLU A 71 6.99 9.98 -7.33
N TRP A 72 7.02 9.02 -6.41
CA TRP A 72 6.15 7.85 -6.42
C TRP A 72 5.39 7.68 -5.11
N SER A 73 4.08 7.50 -5.21
CA SER A 73 3.21 7.12 -4.09
C SER A 73 2.22 6.05 -4.53
N MET A 74 1.84 5.19 -3.59
CA MET A 74 0.80 4.19 -3.79
C MET A 74 -0.51 4.71 -3.21
N VAL A 75 -1.58 4.65 -3.98
CA VAL A 75 -2.92 4.98 -3.50
C VAL A 75 -3.52 3.74 -2.86
N VAL A 76 -4.02 3.88 -1.64
CA VAL A 76 -4.64 2.79 -0.88
C VAL A 76 -5.98 3.25 -0.33
N LYS A 77 -6.97 2.35 -0.35
CA LYS A 77 -8.29 2.55 0.25
C LYS A 77 -8.39 1.61 1.45
N ILE A 78 -8.67 2.16 2.63
CA ILE A 78 -8.83 1.38 3.85
C ILE A 78 -10.31 1.07 4.02
N LEU A 79 -10.69 -0.19 3.81
CA LEU A 79 -12.06 -0.66 3.98
C LEU A 79 -12.21 -1.35 5.32
N GLU A 80 -12.97 -0.76 6.25
CA GLU A 80 -13.36 -1.47 7.47
C GLU A 80 -14.40 -2.53 7.12
N LYS A 81 -14.01 -3.81 7.15
CA LYS A 81 -14.97 -4.93 7.15
C LYS A 81 -15.72 -4.93 8.49
N ASN A 82 -16.74 -4.10 8.58
CA ASN A 82 -17.67 -4.13 9.70
C ASN A 82 -18.47 -5.44 9.60
N LYS A 83 -18.21 -6.40 10.49
CA LYS A 83 -19.10 -7.57 10.70
C LYS A 83 -20.42 -7.04 11.28
N ARG A 84 -21.34 -6.64 10.41
CA ARG A 84 -22.76 -6.60 10.79
C ARG A 84 -23.31 -8.01 10.67
N ALA A 85 -23.43 -8.66 11.82
CA ALA A 85 -24.38 -9.74 12.06
C ALA A 85 -25.74 -9.12 12.42
#